data_AF-A0A3N5RU82-F1
#
_entry.id   AF-A0A3N5RU82-F1
#
_cell.length_a   1.000
_cell.length_b   1.000
_cell.length_c   1.000
_cell.angle_alpha   90.00
_cell.angle_beta   90.00
_cell.angle_gamma   90.00
#
_symmetry.space_group_name_H-M   'P 1'
#
loop_
_entity.id
_entity.type
_entity.pdbx_description
1 polymer ?
#
loop_
_entity_poly.entity_id
_entity_poly.type
_entity_poly.pdbx_seq_one_letter_code
_entity_poly.pdbx_strand_id
1 'polypeptide(L)'
;MTASVCVPRIAAIEYPLGRTLGQPCDDDGQKAVLEATLQALESIQTPGEIVHLPFEWPEAPKNVKTKMPEEPPIARYLARNPWFLPRLLSRNVPV
;
A
#
# COMPACT_ATOMS: atom_id res chain seq x y z
N MET A 1 -0.28 29.95 7.39
CA MET A 1 -1.21 29.12 8.21
C MET A 1 -0.92 27.62 8.17
N THR A 2 -0.23 27.08 7.15
CA THR A 2 0.11 25.64 7.07
C THR A 2 1.41 25.26 7.79
N ALA A 3 2.40 26.16 7.89
CA ALA A 3 3.64 25.89 8.64
C ALA A 3 3.41 25.57 10.14
N SER A 4 2.34 26.13 10.74
CA SER A 4 1.99 25.95 12.15
C SER A 4 1.42 24.57 12.51
N VAL A 5 1.10 23.72 11.52
CA VAL A 5 0.60 22.35 11.74
C VAL A 5 1.64 21.26 11.43
N CYS A 6 2.90 21.63 11.18
CA CYS A 6 4.01 20.68 10.95
C CYS A 6 3.66 19.60 9.90
N VAL A 7 3.20 20.05 8.72
CA VAL A 7 2.78 19.15 7.63
C VAL A 7 3.91 18.18 7.29
N PRO A 8 3.66 16.86 7.21
CA PRO A 8 4.71 15.87 6.97
C PRO A 8 5.38 16.10 5.61
N ARG A 9 6.68 15.83 5.57
CA ARG A 9 7.46 15.74 4.33
C ARG A 9 7.23 14.36 3.70
N ILE A 10 7.13 14.30 2.38
CA ILE A 10 6.72 13.06 1.68
C ILE A 10 7.73 12.70 0.60
N ALA A 11 8.27 11.49 0.68
CA ALA A 11 8.90 10.81 -0.44
C ALA A 11 7.84 9.90 -1.09
N ALA A 12 7.29 10.34 -2.21
CA ALA A 12 6.19 9.67 -2.91
C ALA A 12 6.74 8.63 -3.90
N ILE A 13 6.14 7.45 -3.92
CA ILE A 13 6.46 6.39 -4.87
C ILE A 13 5.17 5.81 -5.45
N GLU A 14 5.13 5.64 -6.77
CA GLU A 14 3.96 5.18 -7.51
C GLU A 14 3.90 3.64 -7.59
N TYR A 15 4.09 2.99 -6.44
CA TYR A 15 4.03 1.53 -6.31
C TYR A 15 2.66 1.07 -5.81
N PRO A 16 2.24 -0.17 -6.11
CA PRO A 16 0.98 -0.71 -5.60
C PRO A 16 0.91 -0.69 -4.07
N LEU A 17 -0.30 -0.51 -3.53
CA LEU A 17 -0.52 -0.53 -2.09
C LEU A 17 0.01 -1.82 -1.45
N GLY A 18 0.76 -1.67 -0.36
CA GLY A 18 1.43 -2.77 0.34
C GLY A 18 2.75 -3.22 -0.29
N ARG A 19 3.22 -2.54 -1.35
CA ARG A 19 4.50 -2.81 -2.04
C ARG A 19 5.36 -1.56 -2.18
N THR A 20 5.27 -0.63 -1.22
CA THR A 20 5.94 0.67 -1.27
C THR A 20 7.47 0.59 -1.38
N LEU A 21 8.09 -0.51 -0.93
CA LEU A 21 9.54 -0.72 -1.06
C LEU A 21 9.94 -1.48 -2.33
N GLY A 22 9.02 -2.12 -3.05
CA GLY A 22 9.37 -2.92 -4.24
C GLY A 22 8.78 -4.32 -4.25
N GLN A 23 9.33 -5.17 -5.11
CA GLN A 23 8.90 -6.56 -5.23
C GLN A 23 9.41 -7.42 -4.06
N PRO A 24 8.64 -8.45 -3.63
CA PRO A 24 9.16 -9.46 -2.71
C PRO A 24 10.43 -10.09 -3.26
N CYS A 25 11.42 -10.31 -2.39
CA CYS A 25 12.72 -10.91 -2.72
C CYS A 25 13.60 -10.10 -3.70
N ASP A 26 13.26 -8.84 -3.99
CA ASP A 26 14.12 -7.90 -4.71
C ASP A 26 14.88 -7.02 -3.70
N ASP A 27 15.90 -7.61 -3.06
CA ASP A 27 16.64 -6.94 -1.99
C ASP A 27 17.36 -5.67 -2.48
N ASP A 28 17.86 -5.68 -3.72
CA ASP A 28 18.59 -4.55 -4.29
C ASP A 28 17.65 -3.40 -4.64
N GLY A 29 16.50 -3.69 -5.28
CA GLY A 29 15.47 -2.68 -5.53
C GLY A 29 14.92 -2.07 -4.25
N GLN A 30 14.68 -2.89 -3.22
CA GLN A 30 14.20 -2.40 -1.92
C GLN A 30 15.21 -1.49 -1.22
N LYS A 31 16.50 -1.82 -1.29
CA LYS A 31 17.57 -0.95 -0.77
C LYS A 31 17.64 0.36 -1.55
N ALA A 32 17.56 0.33 -2.88
CA ALA A 32 17.59 1.53 -3.70
C ALA A 32 16.44 2.49 -3.35
N VAL A 33 15.21 1.97 -3.16
CA VAL A 33 14.06 2.78 -2.72
C VAL A 33 14.29 3.37 -1.33
N LEU A 34 14.83 2.58 -0.40
CA LEU A 34 15.14 3.04 0.95
C LEU A 34 16.20 4.15 0.95
N GLU A 35 17.30 3.96 0.22
CA GLU A 35 18.37 4.95 0.09
C GLU A 35 17.86 6.27 -0.52
N ALA A 36 17.07 6.20 -1.59
CA ALA A 36 16.46 7.38 -2.19
C ALA A 36 15.49 8.09 -1.22
N THR A 37 14.78 7.33 -0.38
CA THR A 37 13.90 7.89 0.66
C THR A 37 14.71 8.60 1.75
N LEU A 38 15.84 8.04 2.18
CA LEU A 38 16.74 8.69 3.13
C LEU A 38 17.40 9.94 2.53
N GLN A 39 17.75 9.91 1.25
CA GLN A 39 18.24 11.10 0.54
C GLN A 39 17.16 12.19 0.46
N ALA A 40 15.89 11.81 0.23
CA ALA A 40 14.76 12.73 0.29
C ALA A 40 14.60 13.33 1.70
N LEU A 41 14.81 12.53 2.75
CA LEU A 41 14.78 13.02 4.14
C LEU A 41 15.84 14.11 4.41
N GLU A 42 17.03 14.00 3.83
CA GLU A 42 18.08 15.02 3.99
C GLU A 42 17.83 16.26 3.11
N SER A 43 17.29 16.07 1.92
CA SER A 43 17.12 17.15 0.94
C SER A 43 15.87 18.00 1.14
N ILE A 44 14.75 17.42 1.60
CA ILE A 44 13.51 18.16 1.79
C ILE A 44 13.62 19.06 3.02
N GLN A 45 13.74 20.37 2.80
CA GLN A 45 13.88 21.37 3.86
C GLN A 45 12.55 22.00 4.27
N THR A 46 11.53 21.93 3.41
CA THR A 46 10.25 22.62 3.64
C THR A 46 9.21 21.64 4.17
N PRO A 47 8.50 21.95 5.28
CA PRO A 47 7.35 21.16 5.70
C PRO A 47 6.28 21.06 4.61
N GLY A 48 5.70 19.88 4.42
CA GLY A 48 4.69 19.62 3.40
C GLY A 48 5.20 19.47 1.96
N GLU A 49 6.51 19.55 1.73
CA GLU A 49 7.10 19.31 0.41
C GLU A 49 7.06 17.81 0.06
N ILE A 50 6.80 17.54 -1.22
CA ILE A 50 6.63 16.20 -1.78
C ILE A 50 7.66 16.02 -2.88
N VAL A 51 8.49 14.98 -2.75
CA VAL A 51 9.43 14.55 -3.79
C VAL A 51 8.98 13.21 -4.35
N HIS A 52 8.82 13.13 -5.67
CA HIS A 52 8.51 11.88 -6.35
C HIS A 52 9.81 11.11 -6.61
N LEU A 53 9.89 9.90 -6.07
CA LEU A 53 11.04 9.02 -6.26
C LEU A 53 11.06 8.48 -7.71
N PRO A 54 12.24 8.33 -8.32
CA PRO A 54 12.38 7.99 -9.74
C PRO A 54 12.29 6.47 -9.99
N PHE A 55 11.31 5.80 -9.39
CA PHE A 55 11.12 4.36 -9.54
C PHE A 55 9.79 4.03 -10.21
N GLU A 56 9.82 3.09 -11.15
CA GLU A 56 8.63 2.57 -11.83
C GLU A 56 8.33 1.15 -11.41
N TRP A 57 7.04 0.82 -11.29
CA TRP A 57 6.63 -0.55 -11.04
C TRP A 57 6.81 -1.35 -12.32
N PRO A 58 7.50 -2.51 -12.29
CA PRO A 58 7.86 -3.25 -13.51
C PRO A 58 6.64 -3.83 -14.26
N GLU A 59 5.50 -3.98 -13.58
CA GLU A 59 4.28 -4.50 -14.18
C GLU A 59 3.28 -3.37 -14.48
N ALA A 60 2.52 -3.50 -15.57
CA ALA A 60 1.39 -2.59 -15.79
C ALA A 60 0.37 -2.71 -14.64
N PRO A 61 -0.33 -1.63 -14.22
CA PRO A 61 -1.26 -1.64 -13.10
C PRO A 61 -2.34 -2.74 -13.16
N LYS A 62 -2.77 -3.13 -14.37
CA LYS A 62 -3.77 -4.18 -14.60
C LYS A 62 -3.27 -5.60 -14.25
N ASN A 63 -1.95 -5.81 -14.25
CA ASN A 63 -1.34 -7.12 -14.11
C ASN A 63 -0.85 -7.41 -12.69
N VAL A 64 -0.89 -6.40 -11.81
CA VAL A 64 -0.41 -6.53 -10.43
C VAL A 64 -1.24 -7.56 -9.68
N LYS A 65 -0.61 -8.68 -9.34
CA LYS A 65 -1.22 -9.76 -8.55
C LYS A 65 -1.43 -9.28 -7.11
N THR A 66 -2.62 -8.72 -6.86
CA THR A 66 -3.08 -8.23 -5.56
C THR A 66 -3.86 -9.29 -4.76
N LYS A 67 -4.22 -10.40 -5.40
CA LYS A 67 -5.03 -11.44 -4.77
C LYS A 67 -4.21 -12.21 -3.75
N MET A 68 -4.73 -12.32 -2.52
CA MET A 68 -4.21 -13.25 -1.53
C MET A 68 -4.27 -14.67 -2.12
N PRO A 69 -3.19 -15.48 -1.99
CA PRO A 69 -3.17 -16.83 -2.53
C PRO A 69 -4.15 -17.76 -1.79
N GLU A 70 -4.43 -17.47 -0.51
CA GLU A 70 -5.40 -18.20 0.29
C GLU A 70 -6.76 -17.50 0.29
N GLU A 71 -7.83 -18.28 0.16
CA GLU A 71 -9.19 -17.77 0.28
C GLU A 71 -9.46 -17.31 1.72
N PRO A 72 -10.08 -16.14 1.92
CA PRO A 72 -10.35 -15.67 3.26
C PRO A 72 -11.33 -16.64 3.96
N PRO A 73 -11.15 -16.94 5.25
CA PRO A 73 -11.97 -17.93 5.97
C PRO A 73 -13.48 -17.70 5.85
N ILE A 74 -13.91 -16.43 5.73
CA ILE A 74 -15.31 -16.05 5.54
C ILE A 74 -15.87 -16.53 4.19
N ALA A 75 -15.08 -16.51 3.11
CA ALA A 75 -15.51 -17.01 1.81
C ALA A 75 -15.83 -18.51 1.90
N ARG A 76 -14.94 -19.28 2.56
CA ARG A 76 -15.15 -20.70 2.84
C ARG A 76 -16.40 -20.95 3.71
N TYR A 77 -16.61 -20.13 4.73
CA TYR A 77 -17.80 -20.25 5.59
C TYR A 77 -19.10 -19.98 4.83
N LEU A 78 -19.15 -18.94 3.98
CA LEU A 78 -20.33 -18.58 3.20
C LEU A 78 -20.64 -19.59 2.11
N ALA A 79 -19.62 -20.16 1.46
CA ALA A 79 -19.81 -21.25 0.51
C ALA A 79 -20.53 -22.44 1.16
N ARG A 80 -20.22 -22.74 2.44
CA ARG A 80 -20.89 -23.79 3.21
C ARG A 80 -22.24 -23.36 3.79
N ASN A 81 -22.46 -22.07 4.01
CA ASN A 81 -23.67 -21.53 4.62
C ASN A 81 -24.19 -20.29 3.84
N PRO A 82 -24.75 -20.48 2.63
CA PRO A 82 -25.11 -19.38 1.74
C PRO A 82 -26.16 -18.43 2.31
N TRP A 83 -27.02 -18.91 3.22
CA TRP A 83 -28.06 -18.14 3.90
C TRP A 83 -27.53 -17.01 4.81
N PHE A 84 -26.25 -17.02 5.17
CA PHE A 84 -25.63 -15.93 5.93
C PHE A 84 -25.10 -14.79 5.05
N LEU A 85 -25.03 -14.96 3.73
CA LEU A 85 -24.58 -13.91 2.81
C LEU A 85 -25.43 -12.63 2.92
N PRO A 86 -26.79 -12.68 2.95
CA PRO A 86 -27.60 -11.48 3.13
C PRO A 86 -27.31 -10.75 4.45
N ARG A 87 -27.02 -11.52 5.53
CA ARG A 87 -26.69 -10.96 6.85
C ARG A 87 -25.34 -10.24 6.84
N LEU A 88 -24.32 -10.84 6.19
CA LEU A 88 -23.01 -10.22 6.03
C LEU A 88 -23.11 -8.92 5.22
N LEU A 89 -23.83 -8.93 4.10
CA LEU A 89 -24.06 -7.74 3.27
C LEU A 89 -24.79 -6.64 4.06
N SER A 90 -25.70 -7.03 4.95
CA SER A 90 -26.44 -6.12 5.84
C SER A 90 -25.66 -5.71 7.09
N ARG A 91 -24.38 -6.09 7.24
CA ARG A 91 -23.54 -5.88 8.43
C ARG A 91 -24.17 -6.36 9.75
N ASN A 92 -25.05 -7.35 9.67
CA ASN A 92 -25.75 -7.93 10.82
C ASN A 92 -25.05 -9.24 11.23
N VAL A 93 -23.87 -9.10 11.83
CA VAL A 93 -23.10 -10.21 12.39
C VAL A 93 -23.53 -10.39 13.84
N PRO A 94 -23.99 -11.59 14.26
CA PRO A 94 -24.30 -11.83 15.66
C PRO A 94 -23.03 -11.63 16.51
N VAL A 95 -23.18 -10.88 17.61
CA VAL A 95 -22.14 -10.65 18.62
C VAL A 95 -21.96 -11.91 19.47
#